data_AF-A0A968XQM6-F1
#
_entry.id   AF-A0A968XQM6-F1
#
_cell.length_a   1.000
_cell.length_b   1.000
_cell.length_c   1.000
_cell.angle_alpha   90.00
_cell.angle_beta   90.00
_cell.angle_gamma   90.00
#
_symmetry.space_group_name_H-M   'P 1'
#
loop_
_entity.id
_entity.type
_entity.pdbx_description
1 polymer ?
#
loop_
_entity_poly.entity_id
_entity_poly.type
_entity_poly.pdbx_seq_one_letter_code
_entity_poly.pdbx_strand_id
1 'polypeptide(L)'
;MIKCGGRGVADTPDRKLQLAGQTSTVGASHGHRTNHNFSKSIMLPEKRISWAAAAVLTFAVFQLTASGQGHAHIEAGAFASGGGDKLYFANGAFFVTNSGYCESLQWRISGPYANYHEGSLTFTGLPGTPSSGGPSPNAAPPGTQIRLRFVSVDGPLGGSFGVWDVAGFNFDEDESETLTFSVPVGTTNGTNSILVSENFGDPGDDPYGHIHGRHYTATLPGLYTVGVQLYDASSNGSGGGPLCEPGDMFHLYFQAGFTNPPFSLSSNSMSFRFGALPNRTYFLDSTTNLANPTMWTNITSVAGGKIIRTLTDTDASGSNKFYRVRMFVP
;
A
#
# COMPACT_ATOMS: atom_id res chain seq x y z
N MET A 1 13.33 18.14 33.58
CA MET A 1 12.88 18.14 34.98
C MET A 1 11.54 17.41 35.00
N ILE A 2 11.59 16.12 35.32
CA ILE A 2 10.46 15.17 35.24
C ILE A 2 9.91 14.98 36.66
N LYS A 3 8.59 14.91 36.80
CA LYS A 3 7.93 14.46 38.03
C LYS A 3 6.93 13.35 37.68
N CYS A 4 7.25 12.15 38.14
CA CYS A 4 6.41 10.95 38.09
C CYS A 4 5.44 10.90 39.29
N GLY A 5 4.33 10.17 39.09
CA GLY A 5 3.41 9.68 40.12
C GLY A 5 2.09 9.31 39.45
N GLY A 6 1.43 8.18 39.69
CA GLY A 6 1.63 7.10 40.65
C GLY A 6 0.61 5.97 40.37
N ARG A 7 0.83 4.84 41.03
CA ARG A 7 0.12 3.55 40.92
C ARG A 7 -1.37 3.59 41.32
N GLY A 8 -2.14 2.60 40.85
CA GLY A 8 -3.37 2.15 41.48
C GLY A 8 -3.87 0.82 40.88
N VAL A 9 -4.00 -0.20 41.73
CA VAL A 9 -4.42 -1.59 41.49
C VAL A 9 -5.87 -1.77 41.96
N ALA A 10 -6.67 -2.65 41.33
CA ALA A 10 -7.55 -3.68 41.95
C ALA A 10 -8.81 -4.06 41.14
N ASP A 11 -8.91 -5.36 40.81
CA ASP A 11 -10.01 -6.32 41.00
C ASP A 11 -11.51 -6.00 40.75
N THR A 12 -12.09 -6.73 39.76
CA THR A 12 -13.32 -7.60 39.68
C THR A 12 -14.60 -7.31 40.50
N PRO A 13 -15.77 -7.98 40.26
CA PRO A 13 -16.44 -8.44 39.02
C PRO A 13 -18.00 -8.17 39.00
N ASP A 14 -18.66 -8.63 37.93
CA ASP A 14 -20.06 -9.12 37.79
C ASP A 14 -21.27 -8.38 38.40
N ARG A 15 -22.23 -8.00 37.52
CA ARG A 15 -23.67 -8.02 37.82
C ARG A 15 -24.52 -8.42 36.61
N LYS A 16 -25.20 -9.57 36.75
CA LYS A 16 -26.44 -9.92 36.05
C LYS A 16 -27.60 -9.06 36.56
N LEU A 17 -28.51 -8.67 35.68
CA LEU A 17 -29.90 -8.35 36.02
C LEU A 17 -30.82 -8.70 34.84
N GLN A 18 -31.96 -9.29 35.19
CA GLN A 18 -32.93 -9.98 34.34
C GLN A 18 -34.31 -9.32 34.55
N LEU A 19 -35.24 -9.58 33.60
CA LEU A 19 -36.72 -9.36 33.65
C LEU A 19 -37.19 -7.91 33.47
N ALA A 20 -38.31 -7.56 32.81
CA ALA A 20 -39.42 -8.25 32.13
C ALA A 20 -39.96 -7.25 31.06
N GLY A 21 -40.51 -7.64 29.90
CA GLY A 21 -41.88 -8.14 29.73
C GLY A 21 -42.90 -7.01 29.55
N GLN A 22 -43.44 -6.82 28.34
CA GLN A 22 -44.84 -6.41 28.13
C GLN A 22 -45.30 -6.59 26.67
N THR A 23 -46.43 -7.28 26.53
CA THR A 23 -47.24 -7.55 25.33
C THR A 23 -48.39 -6.54 25.21
N SER A 24 -48.82 -6.20 23.97
CA SER A 24 -50.20 -5.82 23.61
C SER A 24 -50.29 -5.49 22.10
N THR A 25 -50.89 -6.34 21.26
CA THR A 25 -52.30 -6.36 20.72
C THR A 25 -52.62 -5.44 19.51
N VAL A 26 -52.83 -6.11 18.36
CA VAL A 26 -53.91 -6.01 17.34
C VAL A 26 -54.53 -4.65 16.97
N GLY A 27 -54.60 -4.39 15.66
CA GLY A 27 -55.59 -3.49 15.06
C GLY A 27 -55.53 -3.47 13.53
N ALA A 28 -56.43 -4.20 12.88
CA ALA A 28 -56.70 -4.11 11.44
C ALA A 28 -57.78 -3.05 11.15
N SER A 29 -57.67 -2.30 10.04
CA SER A 29 -58.84 -1.75 9.36
C SER A 29 -58.59 -1.45 7.88
N HIS A 30 -59.57 -1.83 7.08
CA HIS A 30 -59.76 -1.53 5.66
C HIS A 30 -60.17 -0.07 5.44
N GLY A 31 -59.81 0.51 4.29
CA GLY A 31 -60.33 1.81 3.86
C GLY A 31 -59.99 2.14 2.40
N HIS A 32 -60.90 1.76 1.51
CA HIS A 32 -60.91 1.98 0.06
C HIS A 32 -61.32 3.42 -0.28
N ARG A 33 -60.54 4.17 -1.08
CA ARG A 33 -61.04 5.28 -1.92
C ARG A 33 -60.20 5.44 -3.19
N THR A 34 -60.88 5.31 -4.32
CA THR A 34 -60.45 5.55 -5.70
C THR A 34 -60.39 7.04 -6.00
N ASN A 35 -59.27 7.50 -6.58
CA ASN A 35 -59.19 8.76 -7.32
C ASN A 35 -58.62 8.48 -8.71
N HIS A 36 -59.46 8.73 -9.73
CA HIS A 36 -59.08 8.73 -11.13
C HIS A 36 -58.33 10.02 -11.45
N ASN A 37 -57.05 9.91 -11.78
CA ASN A 37 -56.29 10.96 -12.45
C ASN A 37 -55.93 10.48 -13.85
N PHE A 38 -56.47 11.15 -14.86
CA PHE A 38 -56.08 11.00 -16.25
C PHE A 38 -54.70 11.62 -16.45
N SER A 39 -53.71 10.77 -16.76
CA SER A 39 -52.42 11.18 -17.31
C SER A 39 -52.28 10.53 -18.68
N LYS A 40 -52.22 11.35 -19.73
CA LYS A 40 -51.86 10.91 -21.09
C LYS A 40 -50.39 10.49 -21.10
N SER A 41 -50.14 9.19 -21.10
CA SER A 41 -48.83 8.60 -21.36
C SER A 41 -48.54 8.65 -22.86
N ILE A 42 -47.61 9.51 -23.26
CA ILE A 42 -46.91 9.40 -24.54
C ILE A 42 -45.97 8.19 -24.41
N MET A 43 -46.27 7.10 -25.13
CA MET A 43 -45.35 5.98 -25.28
C MET A 43 -44.12 6.44 -26.04
N LEU A 44 -43.02 6.65 -25.32
CA LEU A 44 -41.70 6.64 -25.92
C LEU A 44 -41.33 5.18 -26.24
N PRO A 45 -40.70 4.90 -27.38
CA PRO A 45 -40.29 3.55 -27.74
C PRO A 45 -39.41 2.97 -26.63
N GLU A 46 -39.75 1.76 -26.19
CA GLU A 46 -38.98 0.99 -25.21
C GLU A 46 -37.53 0.86 -25.69
N LYS A 47 -36.64 1.67 -25.11
CA LYS A 47 -35.21 1.42 -25.19
C LYS A 47 -34.96 0.13 -24.44
N ARG A 48 -34.73 -0.96 -25.18
CA ARG A 48 -34.12 -2.18 -24.65
C ARG A 48 -32.74 -1.81 -24.07
N ILE A 49 -32.71 -1.50 -22.78
CA ILE A 49 -31.47 -1.42 -22.01
C ILE A 49 -30.96 -2.87 -21.92
N SER A 50 -29.99 -3.20 -22.77
CA SER A 50 -29.31 -4.48 -22.75
C SER A 50 -28.68 -4.68 -21.36
N TRP A 51 -29.10 -5.73 -20.66
CA TRP A 51 -28.59 -6.15 -19.34
C TRP A 51 -27.06 -6.38 -19.30
N ALA A 52 -26.39 -6.39 -20.45
CA ALA A 52 -24.93 -6.40 -20.56
C ALA A 52 -24.26 -5.17 -19.91
N ALA A 53 -24.91 -4.00 -19.87
CA ALA A 53 -24.33 -2.80 -19.27
C ALA A 53 -24.33 -2.83 -17.72
N ALA A 54 -25.27 -3.53 -17.10
CA ALA A 54 -25.33 -3.66 -15.65
C ALA A 54 -24.24 -4.62 -15.12
N ALA A 55 -23.91 -5.68 -15.87
CA ALA A 55 -22.87 -6.63 -15.47
C ALA A 55 -21.45 -6.04 -15.52
N VAL A 56 -21.17 -5.14 -16.48
CA VAL A 56 -19.87 -4.46 -16.57
C VAL A 56 -19.69 -3.43 -15.45
N LEU A 57 -20.77 -2.80 -14.98
CA LEU A 57 -20.70 -1.83 -13.88
C LEU A 57 -20.51 -2.51 -12.51
N THR A 58 -21.08 -3.70 -12.29
CA THR A 58 -20.91 -4.43 -11.01
C THR A 58 -19.51 -5.03 -10.85
N PHE A 59 -18.82 -5.39 -11.94
CA PHE A 59 -17.43 -5.88 -11.88
C PHE A 59 -16.41 -4.78 -11.58
N ALA A 60 -16.71 -3.52 -11.96
CA ALA A 60 -15.83 -2.38 -11.68
C ALA A 60 -15.92 -1.88 -10.22
N VAL A 61 -17.04 -2.11 -9.52
CA VAL A 61 -17.26 -1.60 -8.16
C VAL A 61 -16.62 -2.51 -7.09
N PHE A 62 -16.41 -3.80 -7.36
CA PHE A 62 -15.78 -4.73 -6.40
C PHE A 62 -14.24 -4.62 -6.29
N GLN A 63 -13.59 -3.87 -7.18
CA GLN A 63 -12.12 -3.73 -7.17
C GLN A 63 -11.61 -2.53 -6.34
N LEU A 64 -12.50 -1.69 -5.80
CA LEU A 64 -12.12 -0.41 -5.19
C LEU A 64 -12.36 -0.31 -3.67
N THR A 65 -12.85 -1.36 -3.01
CA THR A 65 -13.11 -1.33 -1.55
C THR A 65 -11.93 -1.80 -0.69
N ALA A 66 -10.77 -2.08 -1.26
CA ALA A 66 -9.57 -2.51 -0.51
C ALA A 66 -8.84 -1.37 0.24
N SER A 67 -9.43 -0.20 0.43
CA SER A 67 -8.78 0.94 1.11
C SER A 67 -9.19 1.12 2.59
N GLY A 68 -9.87 0.13 3.19
CA GLY A 68 -10.26 0.16 4.59
C GLY A 68 -9.26 -0.55 5.50
N GLN A 69 -8.31 0.18 6.08
CA GLN A 69 -7.58 -0.19 7.31
C GLN A 69 -6.89 -1.57 7.40
N GLY A 70 -6.65 -2.27 6.28
CA GLY A 70 -5.72 -3.41 6.23
C GLY A 70 -4.32 -2.93 5.84
N HIS A 71 -3.27 -3.45 6.47
CA HIS A 71 -1.92 -3.29 5.94
C HIS A 71 -1.89 -3.82 4.50
N ALA A 72 -1.14 -3.15 3.61
CA ALA A 72 -1.01 -3.62 2.24
C ALA A 72 -0.14 -4.88 2.21
N HIS A 73 -0.67 -5.96 1.63
CA HIS A 73 0.03 -7.24 1.51
C HIS A 73 0.41 -7.49 0.05
N ILE A 74 1.69 -7.77 -0.20
CA ILE A 74 2.20 -8.20 -1.50
C ILE A 74 2.50 -9.70 -1.41
N GLU A 75 1.79 -10.46 -2.21
CA GLU A 75 1.77 -11.92 -2.13
C GLU A 75 2.82 -12.51 -3.06
N ALA A 76 3.74 -13.29 -2.50
CA ALA A 76 4.77 -14.04 -3.20
C ALA A 76 4.30 -15.49 -3.43
N GLY A 77 4.54 -15.99 -4.64
CA GLY A 77 4.24 -17.35 -5.04
C GLY A 77 5.12 -17.81 -6.20
N ALA A 78 4.69 -18.85 -6.90
CA ALA A 78 5.36 -19.38 -8.09
C ALA A 78 4.37 -19.51 -9.26
N PHE A 79 4.83 -19.31 -10.49
CA PHE A 79 3.96 -19.40 -11.68
C PHE A 79 3.21 -20.74 -11.79
N ALA A 80 3.82 -21.81 -11.29
CA ALA A 80 3.19 -23.08 -11.06
C ALA A 80 3.78 -23.71 -9.79
N SER A 81 3.06 -24.70 -9.24
CA SER A 81 3.44 -25.41 -8.02
C SER A 81 4.51 -26.49 -8.24
N GLY A 82 5.12 -26.54 -9.42
CA GLY A 82 6.23 -27.44 -9.75
C GLY A 82 7.59 -26.83 -9.45
N GLY A 83 8.59 -27.68 -9.20
CA GLY A 83 9.98 -27.24 -9.14
C GLY A 83 10.50 -26.78 -10.51
N GLY A 84 11.38 -25.78 -10.51
CA GLY A 84 11.97 -25.13 -11.69
C GLY A 84 11.18 -23.91 -12.18
N ASP A 85 9.99 -23.66 -11.64
CA ASP A 85 9.20 -22.47 -12.00
C ASP A 85 9.76 -21.22 -11.33
N LYS A 86 9.56 -20.06 -11.97
CA LYS A 86 9.95 -18.77 -11.42
C LYS A 86 9.04 -18.35 -10.28
N LEU A 87 9.62 -17.75 -9.24
CA LEU A 87 8.87 -16.99 -8.25
C LEU A 87 8.31 -15.70 -8.85
N TYR A 88 7.19 -15.21 -8.33
CA TYR A 88 6.59 -13.95 -8.75
C TYR A 88 5.65 -13.38 -7.67
N PHE A 89 5.25 -12.13 -7.85
CA PHE A 89 4.25 -11.49 -6.99
C PHE A 89 2.85 -11.69 -7.57
N ALA A 90 2.03 -12.54 -6.93
CA ALA A 90 0.71 -12.96 -7.41
C ALA A 90 -0.26 -11.79 -7.59
N ASN A 91 -0.19 -10.82 -6.69
CA ASN A 91 -0.97 -9.58 -6.74
C ASN A 91 -0.11 -8.35 -7.13
N GLY A 92 1.09 -8.58 -7.68
CA GLY A 92 2.08 -7.54 -7.95
C GLY A 92 1.62 -6.46 -8.93
N ALA A 93 0.66 -6.77 -9.81
CA ALA A 93 0.07 -5.79 -10.74
C ALA A 93 -0.56 -4.57 -10.04
N PHE A 94 -0.96 -4.70 -8.77
CA PHE A 94 -1.50 -3.59 -7.98
C PHE A 94 -0.42 -2.69 -7.36
N PHE A 95 0.81 -3.17 -7.21
CA PHE A 95 1.87 -2.49 -6.46
C PHE A 95 3.06 -2.05 -7.30
N VAL A 96 3.28 -2.68 -8.46
CA VAL A 96 4.38 -2.35 -9.36
C VAL A 96 4.33 -0.87 -9.75
N THR A 97 5.46 -0.22 -9.99
CA THR A 97 5.53 1.20 -10.40
C THR A 97 4.55 1.61 -11.50
N ASN A 98 4.21 0.71 -12.42
CA ASN A 98 3.26 0.97 -13.51
C ASN A 98 1.79 1.05 -13.05
N SER A 99 1.44 0.49 -11.88
CA SER A 99 0.12 0.67 -11.27
C SER A 99 -0.07 2.07 -10.71
N GLY A 100 1.05 2.77 -10.47
CA GLY A 100 1.07 4.06 -9.79
C GLY A 100 0.94 3.94 -8.27
N TYR A 101 0.86 2.75 -7.66
CA TYR A 101 0.88 2.61 -6.21
C TYR A 101 2.11 3.26 -5.60
N CYS A 102 1.96 3.87 -4.42
CA CYS A 102 3.07 4.45 -3.67
C CYS A 102 2.83 4.29 -2.17
N GLU A 103 3.76 3.63 -1.48
CA GLU A 103 3.77 3.59 -0.03
C GLU A 103 4.29 4.91 0.54
N SER A 104 3.74 5.34 1.67
CA SER A 104 4.06 6.65 2.24
C SER A 104 4.89 6.50 3.50
N LEU A 105 6.08 7.13 3.52
CA LEU A 105 6.98 7.10 4.67
C LEU A 105 6.89 8.43 5.45
N GLN A 106 6.43 8.33 6.70
CA GLN A 106 6.20 9.45 7.61
C GLN A 106 7.44 9.79 8.41
N TRP A 107 7.74 11.08 8.59
CA TRP A 107 8.85 11.51 9.44
C TRP A 107 8.62 11.11 10.91
N ARG A 108 9.59 10.45 11.52
CA ARG A 108 9.54 10.03 12.92
C ARG A 108 10.49 10.89 13.77
N ILE A 109 9.97 11.41 14.88
CA ILE A 109 10.71 12.26 15.83
C ILE A 109 11.14 11.52 17.11
N SER A 110 10.75 10.25 17.25
CA SER A 110 10.95 9.44 18.45
C SER A 110 10.91 7.95 18.10
N GLY A 111 11.28 7.10 19.07
CA GLY A 111 11.29 5.64 18.91
C GLY A 111 12.53 5.14 18.15
N PRO A 112 12.58 3.83 17.82
CA PRO A 112 13.71 3.23 17.11
C PRO A 112 14.02 3.91 15.77
N TYR A 113 12.98 4.41 15.10
CA TYR A 113 13.05 5.04 13.78
C TYR A 113 13.22 6.57 13.85
N ALA A 114 13.59 7.13 15.01
CA ALA A 114 13.77 8.58 15.14
C ALA A 114 14.78 9.12 14.11
N ASN A 115 14.40 10.22 13.46
CA ASN A 115 15.14 10.88 12.38
C ASN A 115 15.13 10.13 11.03
N TYR A 116 14.19 9.20 10.84
CA TYR A 116 13.90 8.59 9.54
C TYR A 116 12.48 8.93 9.06
N HIS A 117 12.28 8.84 7.75
CA HIS A 117 10.95 8.67 7.17
C HIS A 117 10.61 7.19 7.19
N GLU A 118 9.54 6.78 7.87
CA GLU A 118 9.21 5.37 8.13
C GLU A 118 7.79 5.01 7.66
N GLY A 119 7.63 3.77 7.20
CA GLY A 119 6.34 3.13 6.94
C GLY A 119 6.48 1.61 6.87
N SER A 120 5.35 0.92 6.76
CA SER A 120 5.27 -0.55 6.75
C SER A 120 4.63 -1.07 5.46
N LEU A 121 5.13 -2.20 4.97
CA LEU A 121 4.58 -2.95 3.84
C LEU A 121 4.82 -4.45 4.06
N THR A 122 3.76 -5.25 3.98
CA THR A 122 3.87 -6.68 4.31
C THR A 122 4.10 -7.47 3.02
N PHE A 123 5.14 -8.31 3.02
CA PHE A 123 5.33 -9.34 1.99
C PHE A 123 4.92 -10.68 2.60
N THR A 124 4.08 -11.42 1.89
CA THR A 124 3.46 -12.66 2.40
C THR A 124 3.74 -13.80 1.42
N GLY A 125 4.20 -14.95 1.89
CA GLY A 125 4.24 -16.18 1.10
C GLY A 125 2.85 -16.80 1.00
N LEU A 126 2.38 -17.12 -0.21
CA LEU A 126 1.11 -17.80 -0.40
C LEU A 126 1.14 -19.22 0.21
N PRO A 127 0.11 -19.64 0.97
CA PRO A 127 0.13 -20.91 1.67
C PRO A 127 0.01 -22.10 0.72
N GLY A 128 0.93 -23.06 0.85
CA GLY A 128 0.94 -24.30 0.08
C GLY A 128 0.13 -25.43 0.73
N THR A 129 -0.18 -25.34 2.03
CA THR A 129 -0.83 -26.44 2.77
C THR A 129 -2.11 -26.03 3.49
N PRO A 130 -3.03 -26.99 3.79
CA PRO A 130 -4.27 -26.69 4.53
C PRO A 130 -4.06 -26.11 5.93
N SER A 131 -2.97 -26.46 6.62
CA SER A 131 -2.69 -25.93 7.97
C SER A 131 -2.48 -24.42 8.00
N SER A 132 -2.02 -23.84 6.89
CA SER A 132 -1.82 -22.40 6.71
C SER A 132 -2.96 -21.75 5.90
N GLY A 133 -4.08 -22.45 5.72
CA GLY A 133 -5.25 -21.95 4.95
C GLY A 133 -5.17 -22.17 3.43
N GLY A 134 -4.19 -22.93 2.95
CA GLY A 134 -4.03 -23.27 1.53
C GLY A 134 -4.68 -24.60 1.10
N PRO A 135 -4.30 -25.16 -0.07
CA PRO A 135 -3.34 -24.58 -1.02
C PRO A 135 -3.95 -23.38 -1.74
N SER A 136 -3.28 -22.23 -1.65
CA SER A 136 -3.59 -21.09 -2.50
C SER A 136 -3.18 -21.38 -3.94
N PRO A 137 -3.96 -20.94 -4.94
CA PRO A 137 -3.50 -20.93 -6.32
C PRO A 137 -2.15 -20.20 -6.41
N ASN A 138 -1.19 -20.80 -7.12
CA ASN A 138 0.14 -20.24 -7.33
C ASN A 138 1.02 -20.15 -6.06
N ALA A 139 0.68 -20.86 -4.98
CA ALA A 139 1.65 -21.10 -3.91
C ALA A 139 2.90 -21.78 -4.47
N ALA A 140 4.06 -21.42 -3.93
CA ALA A 140 5.31 -22.10 -4.30
C ALA A 140 5.24 -23.60 -3.90
N PRO A 141 6.07 -24.47 -4.49
CA PRO A 141 6.16 -25.85 -4.06
C PRO A 141 6.53 -25.96 -2.57
N PRO A 142 5.97 -26.91 -1.81
CA PRO A 142 6.44 -27.21 -0.46
C PRO A 142 7.95 -27.46 -0.40
N GLY A 143 8.60 -26.87 0.59
CA GLY A 143 10.04 -26.85 0.78
C GLY A 143 10.76 -25.64 0.16
N THR A 144 10.04 -24.74 -0.51
CA THR A 144 10.60 -23.46 -1.00
C THR A 144 10.83 -22.51 0.18
N GLN A 145 12.04 -21.94 0.31
CA GLN A 145 12.32 -20.85 1.23
C GLN A 145 12.33 -19.52 0.49
N ILE A 146 11.18 -18.85 0.45
CA ILE A 146 11.02 -17.59 -0.27
C ILE A 146 11.73 -16.47 0.49
N ARG A 147 12.64 -15.77 -0.20
CA ARG A 147 13.30 -14.56 0.28
C ARG A 147 13.10 -13.40 -0.69
N LEU A 148 13.15 -12.19 -0.16
CA LEU A 148 13.08 -10.94 -0.91
C LEU A 148 14.44 -10.25 -0.88
N ARG A 149 15.11 -10.14 -2.02
CA ARG A 149 16.37 -9.37 -2.15
C ARG A 149 16.10 -7.95 -2.64
N PHE A 150 16.83 -6.99 -2.08
CA PHE A 150 16.84 -5.58 -2.46
C PHE A 150 17.97 -5.35 -3.45
N VAL A 151 17.62 -5.19 -4.73
CA VAL A 151 18.59 -5.18 -5.83
C VAL A 151 18.92 -3.77 -6.27
N SER A 152 17.94 -2.86 -6.34
CA SER A 152 18.19 -1.48 -6.74
C SER A 152 17.45 -0.46 -5.88
N VAL A 153 18.04 0.72 -5.74
CA VAL A 153 17.42 1.87 -5.06
C VAL A 153 17.76 3.13 -5.84
N ASP A 154 16.74 3.76 -6.41
CA ASP A 154 16.80 5.10 -6.96
C ASP A 154 16.06 6.08 -6.05
N GLY A 155 16.50 7.34 -6.00
CA GLY A 155 15.90 8.35 -5.14
C GLY A 155 16.72 9.63 -5.03
N PRO A 156 16.50 10.45 -3.99
CA PRO A 156 17.29 11.64 -3.70
C PRO A 156 18.78 11.33 -3.54
N LEU A 157 19.64 12.13 -4.20
CA LEU A 157 21.08 11.99 -4.10
C LEU A 157 21.56 12.12 -2.63
N GLY A 158 22.39 11.18 -2.19
CA GLY A 158 22.87 11.09 -0.80
C GLY A 158 21.90 10.42 0.17
N GLY A 159 20.72 10.00 -0.30
CA GLY A 159 19.77 9.23 0.48
C GLY A 159 20.09 7.73 0.53
N SER A 160 19.36 7.03 1.38
CA SER A 160 19.41 5.56 1.50
C SER A 160 18.05 5.02 1.91
N PHE A 161 17.79 3.76 1.55
CA PHE A 161 16.60 3.01 1.94
C PHE A 161 16.97 1.93 2.97
N GLY A 162 16.39 2.00 4.15
CA GLY A 162 16.69 1.11 5.27
C GLY A 162 15.58 0.09 5.53
N VAL A 163 15.96 -1.11 5.96
CA VAL A 163 15.04 -2.18 6.36
C VAL A 163 15.28 -2.51 7.83
N TRP A 164 14.19 -2.55 8.59
CA TRP A 164 14.14 -2.92 10.00
C TRP A 164 13.30 -4.18 10.12
N ASP A 165 13.99 -5.29 10.35
CA ASP A 165 13.43 -6.63 10.45
C ASP A 165 13.95 -7.27 11.75
N VAL A 166 13.13 -8.12 12.36
CA VAL A 166 13.53 -8.93 13.51
C VAL A 166 14.17 -10.21 12.98
N ALA A 167 15.23 -10.69 13.63
CA ALA A 167 15.88 -11.90 13.20
C ALA A 167 14.97 -13.12 13.43
N GLY A 168 14.80 -13.96 12.40
CA GLY A 168 14.01 -15.20 12.47
C GLY A 168 12.56 -15.01 12.04
N PHE A 169 11.67 -15.86 12.57
CA PHE A 169 10.24 -15.78 12.35
C PHE A 169 9.64 -14.88 13.43
N ASN A 170 9.16 -13.70 13.05
CA ASN A 170 8.58 -12.75 13.99
C ASN A 170 7.11 -13.10 14.26
N PHE A 171 6.86 -14.07 15.15
CA PHE A 171 5.52 -14.54 15.47
C PHE A 171 4.74 -13.61 16.40
N ASP A 172 5.43 -12.76 17.17
CA ASP A 172 4.84 -11.93 18.23
C ASP A 172 4.60 -10.47 17.81
N GLU A 173 4.69 -10.18 16.50
CA GLU A 173 4.60 -8.82 15.94
C GLU A 173 5.66 -7.85 16.53
N ASP A 174 6.80 -8.38 16.97
CA ASP A 174 7.86 -7.57 17.57
C ASP A 174 8.38 -6.53 16.58
N GLU A 175 8.59 -5.30 17.05
CA GLU A 175 9.23 -4.25 16.25
C GLU A 175 10.76 -4.35 16.37
N SER A 176 11.47 -4.19 15.25
CA SER A 176 12.93 -4.19 15.26
C SER A 176 13.47 -2.88 15.83
N GLU A 177 14.23 -2.95 16.92
CA GLU A 177 14.86 -1.78 17.54
C GLU A 177 16.14 -1.33 16.82
N THR A 178 16.63 -2.12 15.85
CA THR A 178 17.90 -1.87 15.17
C THR A 178 17.76 -2.02 13.66
N LEU A 179 18.40 -1.10 12.92
CA LEU A 179 18.43 -1.16 11.46
C LEU A 179 19.14 -2.44 11.01
N THR A 180 18.43 -3.32 10.29
CA THR A 180 18.98 -4.58 9.79
C THR A 180 20.01 -4.33 8.70
N PHE A 181 19.65 -3.50 7.71
CA PHE A 181 20.57 -3.02 6.68
C PHE A 181 20.07 -1.73 6.04
N SER A 182 20.99 -1.00 5.39
CA SER A 182 20.72 0.19 4.58
C SER A 182 21.25 0.00 3.17
N VAL A 183 20.48 0.41 2.18
CA VAL A 183 20.85 0.38 0.77
C VAL A 183 20.97 1.81 0.25
N PRO A 184 22.17 2.28 -0.15
CA PRO A 184 22.34 3.63 -0.64
C PRO A 184 21.66 3.82 -2.00
N VAL A 185 21.15 5.04 -2.24
CA VAL A 185 20.64 5.45 -3.56
C VAL A 185 21.76 5.33 -4.61
N GLY A 186 21.41 4.81 -5.79
CA GLY A 186 22.34 4.46 -6.87
C GLY A 186 22.79 3.01 -6.86
N THR A 187 22.36 2.19 -5.90
CA THR A 187 22.58 0.74 -5.92
C THR A 187 21.82 0.12 -7.09
N THR A 188 22.48 -0.75 -7.87
CA THR A 188 21.85 -1.48 -8.99
C THR A 188 22.03 -3.00 -8.94
N ASN A 189 22.84 -3.53 -8.02
CA ASN A 189 23.17 -4.95 -7.87
C ASN A 189 23.26 -5.37 -6.39
N GLY A 190 22.32 -4.90 -5.58
CA GLY A 190 22.24 -5.22 -4.16
C GLY A 190 21.93 -6.70 -3.88
N THR A 191 22.42 -7.21 -2.74
CA THR A 191 22.26 -8.60 -2.31
C THR A 191 21.62 -8.73 -0.93
N ASN A 192 21.34 -7.63 -0.25
CA ASN A 192 20.65 -7.64 1.05
C ASN A 192 19.26 -8.27 0.88
N SER A 193 18.83 -9.08 1.83
CA SER A 193 17.54 -9.77 1.74
C SER A 193 16.88 -10.00 3.08
N ILE A 194 15.56 -10.13 3.04
CA ILE A 194 14.72 -10.55 4.16
C ILE A 194 14.01 -11.85 3.81
N LEU A 195 13.55 -12.55 4.84
CA LEU A 195 12.78 -13.78 4.69
C LEU A 195 11.32 -13.44 4.36
N VAL A 196 10.66 -14.18 3.47
CA VAL A 196 9.23 -13.99 3.18
C VAL A 196 8.41 -15.18 3.69
N SER A 197 8.93 -16.40 3.55
CA SER A 197 8.31 -17.62 4.07
C SER A 197 8.71 -17.91 5.52
N GLU A 198 7.80 -18.46 6.32
CA GLU A 198 8.04 -18.85 7.71
C GLU A 198 8.56 -20.29 7.82
N ASN A 199 9.60 -20.61 7.04
CA ASN A 199 10.26 -21.92 7.02
C ASN A 199 11.78 -21.84 6.80
N PHE A 200 12.45 -22.99 6.95
CA PHE A 200 13.90 -23.14 6.71
C PHE A 200 14.24 -23.76 5.35
N GLY A 201 13.23 -24.04 4.51
CA GLY A 201 13.40 -24.69 3.22
C GLY A 201 13.59 -26.21 3.32
N ASP A 202 13.11 -26.85 4.39
CA ASP A 202 13.18 -28.30 4.50
C ASP A 202 12.15 -28.97 3.56
N PRO A 203 12.42 -30.16 3.00
CA PRO A 203 11.49 -30.84 2.11
C PRO A 203 10.09 -30.99 2.72
N GLY A 204 9.08 -30.42 2.05
CA GLY A 204 7.68 -30.50 2.48
C GLY A 204 7.19 -29.35 3.37
N ASP A 205 8.08 -28.45 3.81
CA ASP A 205 7.69 -27.25 4.56
C ASP A 205 6.71 -26.39 3.76
N ASP A 206 5.76 -25.75 4.44
CA ASP A 206 4.84 -24.82 3.78
C ASP A 206 5.59 -23.52 3.38
N PRO A 207 5.52 -23.05 2.11
CA PRO A 207 6.09 -21.76 1.70
C PRO A 207 5.37 -20.55 2.29
N TYR A 208 4.26 -20.75 3.00
CA TYR A 208 3.55 -19.68 3.70
C TYR A 208 4.50 -18.83 4.52
N GLY A 209 4.24 -17.53 4.55
CA GLY A 209 4.80 -16.69 5.59
C GLY A 209 4.03 -15.40 5.71
N HIS A 210 3.78 -14.96 6.94
CA HIS A 210 3.08 -13.73 7.23
C HIS A 210 3.79 -12.98 8.36
N ILE A 211 4.98 -12.47 8.03
CA ILE A 211 5.87 -11.89 9.02
C ILE A 211 5.56 -10.40 9.20
N HIS A 212 5.14 -10.03 10.41
CA HIS A 212 4.80 -8.67 10.82
C HIS A 212 6.03 -7.91 11.35
N GLY A 213 5.82 -6.66 11.79
CA GLY A 213 6.86 -5.86 12.46
C GLY A 213 7.97 -5.33 11.56
N ARG A 214 7.79 -5.41 10.23
CA ARG A 214 8.76 -4.88 9.26
C ARG A 214 8.51 -3.43 8.93
N HIS A 215 9.56 -2.65 9.12
CA HIS A 215 9.54 -1.23 8.81
C HIS A 215 10.59 -0.89 7.75
N TYR A 216 10.20 0.01 6.86
CA TYR A 216 11.06 0.55 5.82
C TYR A 216 11.29 2.02 6.09
N THR A 217 12.52 2.45 5.86
CA THR A 217 12.93 3.82 6.15
C THR A 217 13.64 4.48 5.00
N ALA A 218 13.58 5.80 4.96
CA ALA A 218 14.41 6.64 4.10
C ALA A 218 15.08 7.75 4.92
N THR A 219 16.34 8.04 4.61
CA THR A 219 17.14 9.07 5.32
C THR A 219 16.89 10.48 4.80
N LEU A 220 16.53 10.61 3.52
CA LEU A 220 16.20 11.89 2.91
C LEU A 220 14.76 11.87 2.37
N PRO A 221 14.06 13.01 2.40
CA PRO A 221 12.75 13.14 1.78
C PRO A 221 12.83 13.11 0.24
N GLY A 222 11.82 12.52 -0.39
CA GLY A 222 11.67 12.41 -1.83
C GLY A 222 10.96 11.12 -2.27
N LEU A 223 10.86 10.92 -3.58
CA LEU A 223 10.32 9.69 -4.16
C LEU A 223 11.45 8.69 -4.39
N TYR A 224 11.32 7.50 -3.80
CA TYR A 224 12.23 6.37 -3.97
C TYR A 224 11.60 5.32 -4.88
N THR A 225 12.41 4.72 -5.75
CA THR A 225 12.07 3.51 -6.50
C THR A 225 12.95 2.38 -6.00
N VAL A 226 12.36 1.35 -5.42
CA VAL A 226 13.09 0.21 -4.86
C VAL A 226 12.81 -1.01 -5.71
N GLY A 227 13.86 -1.54 -6.35
CA GLY A 227 13.81 -2.79 -7.10
C GLY A 227 14.10 -3.97 -6.19
N VAL A 228 13.12 -4.87 -6.08
CA VAL A 228 13.22 -6.10 -5.30
C VAL A 228 13.03 -7.32 -6.20
N GLN A 229 13.55 -8.46 -5.77
CA GLN A 229 13.36 -9.72 -6.48
C GLN A 229 13.09 -10.85 -5.48
N LEU A 230 12.15 -11.72 -5.80
CA LEU A 230 11.96 -12.97 -5.07
C LEU A 230 13.00 -13.99 -5.53
N TYR A 231 13.54 -14.75 -4.60
CA TYR A 231 14.36 -15.92 -4.90
C TYR A 231 14.12 -16.99 -3.84
N ASP A 232 14.37 -18.24 -4.24
CA ASP A 232 14.34 -19.38 -3.34
C ASP A 232 15.74 -19.64 -2.81
N ALA A 233 15.86 -19.69 -1.48
CA ALA A 233 17.11 -19.94 -0.78
C ALA A 233 17.24 -21.38 -0.26
N SER A 234 16.26 -22.23 -0.55
CA SER A 234 16.31 -23.65 -0.21
C SER A 234 17.43 -24.38 -0.96
N SER A 235 17.79 -25.55 -0.46
CA SER A 235 18.82 -26.44 -1.04
C SER A 235 18.30 -27.87 -1.26
N ASN A 236 16.97 -28.03 -1.33
CA ASN A 236 16.28 -29.31 -1.46
C ASN A 236 15.79 -29.59 -2.89
N GLY A 237 16.11 -28.72 -3.85
CA GLY A 237 15.87 -28.93 -5.26
C GLY A 237 16.87 -29.89 -5.93
N SER A 238 16.74 -30.02 -7.25
CA SER A 238 17.62 -30.87 -8.04
C SER A 238 19.09 -30.45 -7.90
N GLY A 239 19.97 -31.40 -7.60
CA GLY A 239 21.40 -31.12 -7.40
C GLY A 239 21.72 -30.34 -6.12
N GLY A 240 20.80 -30.22 -5.17
CA GLY A 240 20.97 -29.47 -3.92
C GLY A 240 20.81 -27.95 -4.08
N GLY A 241 20.27 -27.49 -5.22
CA GLY A 241 19.94 -26.08 -5.44
C GLY A 241 18.52 -25.73 -5.00
N PRO A 242 18.06 -24.51 -5.32
CA PRO A 242 16.68 -24.09 -5.06
C PRO A 242 15.64 -24.92 -5.83
N LEU A 243 14.42 -24.99 -5.29
CA LEU A 243 13.26 -25.55 -5.97
C LEU A 243 12.68 -24.59 -7.01
N CYS A 244 12.73 -23.28 -6.77
CA CYS A 244 12.23 -22.29 -7.71
C CYS A 244 13.34 -21.41 -8.29
N GLU A 245 13.16 -21.00 -9.54
CA GLU A 245 14.01 -20.00 -10.16
C GLU A 245 13.70 -18.60 -9.59
N PRO A 246 14.69 -17.70 -9.51
CA PRO A 246 14.45 -16.31 -9.12
C PRO A 246 13.42 -15.63 -10.03
N GLY A 247 12.58 -14.78 -9.43
CA GLY A 247 11.57 -14.02 -10.15
C GLY A 247 12.14 -12.87 -10.99
N ASP A 248 11.28 -12.16 -11.71
CA ASP A 248 11.70 -10.94 -12.40
C ASP A 248 11.83 -9.76 -11.41
N MET A 249 12.54 -8.70 -11.81
CA MET A 249 12.69 -7.51 -10.99
C MET A 249 11.35 -6.79 -10.81
N PHE A 250 11.01 -6.50 -9.57
CA PHE A 250 9.78 -5.81 -9.20
C PHE A 250 10.09 -4.48 -8.55
N HIS A 251 9.60 -3.39 -9.15
CA HIS A 251 9.87 -2.05 -8.65
C HIS A 251 8.67 -1.50 -7.87
N LEU A 252 8.95 -0.92 -6.71
CA LEU A 252 7.99 -0.30 -5.81
C LEU A 252 8.30 1.18 -5.63
N TYR A 253 7.27 2.01 -5.47
CA TYR A 253 7.43 3.41 -5.07
C TYR A 253 7.23 3.61 -3.57
N PHE A 254 8.12 4.40 -2.99
CA PHE A 254 8.02 4.89 -1.61
C PHE A 254 8.18 6.42 -1.60
N GLN A 255 7.26 7.13 -0.98
CA GLN A 255 7.31 8.59 -0.83
C GLN A 255 7.73 8.94 0.59
N ALA A 256 8.98 9.39 0.76
CA ALA A 256 9.52 9.88 2.02
C ALA A 256 9.24 11.38 2.18
N GLY A 257 8.33 11.74 3.08
CA GLY A 257 7.97 13.14 3.28
C GLY A 257 7.51 13.83 1.99
N PHE A 258 7.51 15.16 1.99
CA PHE A 258 7.04 15.97 0.87
C PHE A 258 7.89 17.23 0.70
N THR A 259 9.21 17.07 0.61
CA THR A 259 10.10 18.18 0.29
C THR A 259 10.80 17.90 -1.03
N ASN A 260 10.84 18.92 -1.89
CA ASN A 260 11.49 18.90 -3.20
C ASN A 260 11.02 17.76 -4.12
N PRO A 261 9.71 17.66 -4.44
CA PRO A 261 9.26 16.71 -5.45
C PRO A 261 10.04 16.93 -6.76
N PRO A 262 10.46 15.85 -7.45
CA PRO A 262 11.11 15.99 -8.74
C PRO A 262 10.18 16.74 -9.67
N PHE A 263 10.76 17.71 -10.40
CA PHE A 263 10.05 18.48 -11.39
C PHE A 263 10.68 18.33 -12.75
N SER A 264 9.86 18.44 -13.79
CA SER A 264 10.30 18.59 -15.15
C SER A 264 9.87 19.94 -15.68
N LEU A 265 10.75 20.59 -16.42
CA LEU A 265 10.48 21.82 -17.14
C LEU A 265 10.69 21.56 -18.63
N SER A 266 9.67 21.85 -19.43
CA SER A 266 9.75 21.95 -20.88
C SER A 266 9.53 23.40 -21.32
N SER A 267 9.59 23.68 -22.62
CA SER A 267 9.51 25.04 -23.16
C SER A 267 8.25 25.83 -22.75
N ASN A 268 7.16 25.13 -22.41
CA ASN A 268 5.92 25.77 -21.97
C ASN A 268 5.21 25.00 -20.84
N SER A 269 5.86 24.03 -20.19
CA SER A 269 5.20 23.27 -19.14
C SER A 269 6.13 22.95 -17.99
N MET A 270 5.56 22.99 -16.80
CA MET A 270 6.21 22.64 -15.55
C MET A 270 5.37 21.57 -14.88
N SER A 271 5.98 20.44 -14.49
CA SER A 271 5.25 19.39 -13.79
C SER A 271 5.99 18.87 -12.57
N PHE A 272 5.24 18.48 -11.54
CA PHE A 272 5.74 17.81 -10.34
C PHE A 272 5.16 16.41 -10.26
N ARG A 273 5.99 15.41 -9.99
CA ARG A 273 5.58 14.02 -9.79
C ARG A 273 5.90 13.56 -8.37
N PHE A 274 4.92 12.99 -7.66
CA PHE A 274 5.08 12.60 -6.25
C PHE A 274 4.07 11.53 -5.83
N GLY A 275 4.34 10.79 -4.76
CA GLY A 275 3.37 9.93 -4.10
C GLY A 275 2.40 10.73 -3.24
N ALA A 276 1.10 10.64 -3.51
CA ALA A 276 0.09 11.43 -2.82
C ALA A 276 -0.54 10.66 -1.65
N LEU A 277 -0.45 11.22 -0.44
CA LEU A 277 -1.03 10.64 0.77
C LEU A 277 -2.57 10.57 0.67
N PRO A 278 -3.21 9.54 1.23
CA PRO A 278 -4.68 9.49 1.28
C PRO A 278 -5.25 10.63 2.14
N ASN A 279 -6.49 11.03 1.87
CA ASN A 279 -7.20 12.08 2.61
C ASN A 279 -6.46 13.44 2.64
N ARG A 280 -5.82 13.78 1.52
CA ARG A 280 -5.14 15.06 1.28
C ARG A 280 -5.52 15.58 -0.10
N THR A 281 -5.53 16.90 -0.26
CA THR A 281 -5.60 17.54 -1.58
C THR A 281 -4.32 18.33 -1.81
N TYR A 282 -3.73 18.16 -2.98
CA TYR A 282 -2.50 18.84 -3.37
C TYR A 282 -2.81 19.91 -4.40
N PHE A 283 -2.20 21.07 -4.25
CA PHE A 283 -2.39 22.25 -5.08
C PHE A 283 -1.06 22.66 -5.66
N LEU A 284 -1.00 22.86 -6.98
CA LEU A 284 0.10 23.57 -7.61
C LEU A 284 -0.26 25.04 -7.63
N ASP A 285 0.52 25.84 -6.92
CA ASP A 285 0.39 27.29 -6.95
C ASP A 285 1.60 27.89 -7.68
N SER A 286 1.40 29.04 -8.34
CA SER A 286 2.49 29.83 -8.90
C SER A 286 2.40 31.31 -8.49
N THR A 287 3.52 32.01 -8.56
CA THR A 287 3.61 33.46 -8.39
C THR A 287 4.69 34.02 -9.31
N THR A 288 4.59 35.28 -9.69
CA THR A 288 5.68 36.01 -10.38
C THR A 288 6.48 36.90 -9.43
N ASN A 289 6.11 36.94 -8.15
CA ASN A 289 6.74 37.79 -7.15
C ASN A 289 6.77 37.10 -5.79
N LEU A 290 7.95 36.56 -5.43
CA LEU A 290 8.18 35.91 -4.14
C LEU A 290 8.09 36.87 -2.94
N ALA A 291 8.29 38.16 -3.14
CA ALA A 291 8.27 39.14 -2.06
C ALA A 291 6.86 39.40 -1.51
N ASN A 292 5.81 39.02 -2.25
CA ASN A 292 4.43 39.14 -1.80
C ASN A 292 3.77 37.76 -1.60
N PRO A 293 3.66 37.26 -0.35
CA PRO A 293 3.14 35.93 -0.07
C PRO A 293 1.63 35.78 -0.31
N THR A 294 0.90 36.85 -0.62
CA THR A 294 -0.54 36.79 -0.94
C THR A 294 -0.82 36.60 -2.44
N MET A 295 0.19 36.74 -3.31
CA MET A 295 0.01 36.65 -4.77
C MET A 295 0.20 35.25 -5.36
N TRP A 296 0.00 34.20 -4.56
CA TRP A 296 0.02 32.83 -5.08
C TRP A 296 -1.31 32.49 -5.73
N THR A 297 -1.26 32.17 -7.02
CA THR A 297 -2.41 31.73 -7.80
C THR A 297 -2.41 30.22 -7.90
N ASN A 298 -3.54 29.59 -7.58
CA ASN A 298 -3.69 28.16 -7.81
C ASN A 298 -3.80 27.87 -9.31
N ILE A 299 -2.99 26.94 -9.80
CA ILE A 299 -2.96 26.48 -11.19
C ILE A 299 -3.83 25.24 -11.36
N THR A 300 -3.62 24.24 -10.50
CA THR A 300 -4.36 22.98 -10.53
C THR A 300 -4.36 22.32 -9.16
N SER A 301 -5.20 21.28 -9.00
CA SER A 301 -5.24 20.46 -7.80
C SER A 301 -5.52 18.99 -8.11
N VAL A 302 -5.11 18.12 -7.20
CA VAL A 302 -5.37 16.68 -7.29
C VAL A 302 -5.64 16.09 -5.91
N ALA A 303 -6.61 15.19 -5.83
CA ALA A 303 -6.86 14.39 -4.63
C ALA A 303 -5.79 13.31 -4.46
N GLY A 304 -5.33 13.10 -3.23
CA GLY A 304 -4.41 12.04 -2.88
C GLY A 304 -5.06 10.65 -2.85
N GLY A 305 -4.27 9.61 -2.55
CA GLY A 305 -4.80 8.23 -2.54
C GLY A 305 -3.79 7.09 -2.60
N LYS A 306 -2.63 7.20 -1.95
CA LYS A 306 -1.52 6.21 -2.02
C LYS A 306 -1.09 5.88 -3.46
N ILE A 307 -1.14 6.89 -4.33
CA ILE A 307 -0.75 6.75 -5.73
C ILE A 307 0.13 7.91 -6.18
N ILE A 308 0.94 7.66 -7.19
CA ILE A 308 1.71 8.67 -7.88
C ILE A 308 0.75 9.63 -8.57
N ARG A 309 0.94 10.92 -8.31
CA ARG A 309 0.23 12.02 -8.94
C ARG A 309 1.20 12.93 -9.66
N THR A 310 0.66 13.62 -10.64
CA THR A 310 1.34 14.68 -11.37
C THR A 310 0.51 15.94 -11.28
N LEU A 311 1.13 17.06 -10.91
CA LEU A 311 0.56 18.39 -11.03
C LEU A 311 1.30 19.12 -12.15
N THR A 312 0.57 19.73 -13.08
CA THR A 312 1.16 20.36 -14.26
C THR A 312 0.62 21.78 -14.46
N ASP A 313 1.53 22.73 -14.66
CA ASP A 313 1.26 24.00 -15.33
C ASP A 313 1.56 23.80 -16.82
N THR A 314 0.52 23.89 -17.67
CA THR A 314 0.64 23.75 -19.13
C THR A 314 0.97 25.06 -19.84
N ASP A 315 1.05 26.16 -19.09
CA ASP A 315 1.42 27.49 -19.58
C ASP A 315 2.55 28.06 -18.73
N ALA A 316 3.64 27.31 -18.61
CA ALA A 316 4.85 27.78 -17.93
C ALA A 316 5.64 28.81 -18.76
N SER A 317 5.06 29.38 -19.83
CA SER A 317 5.66 30.43 -20.66
C SER A 317 5.78 31.72 -19.86
N GLY A 318 6.98 31.96 -19.33
CA GLY A 318 7.30 33.17 -18.61
C GLY A 318 8.58 32.99 -17.82
N SER A 319 9.66 33.63 -18.26
CA SER A 319 10.81 33.86 -17.38
C SER A 319 10.29 34.64 -16.17
N ASN A 320 10.37 34.05 -14.97
CA ASN A 320 9.97 34.59 -13.66
C ASN A 320 8.71 33.99 -13.00
N LYS A 321 8.26 32.79 -13.37
CA LYS A 321 7.32 32.05 -12.51
C LYS A 321 8.07 31.27 -11.42
N PHE A 322 7.56 31.35 -10.19
CA PHE A 322 7.94 30.52 -9.06
C PHE A 322 6.80 29.58 -8.74
N TYR A 323 7.13 28.35 -8.36
CA TYR A 323 6.16 27.30 -8.10
C TYR A 323 6.28 26.78 -6.68
N ARG A 324 5.15 26.35 -6.12
CA ARG A 324 5.11 25.54 -4.91
C ARG A 324 4.00 24.51 -5.03
N VAL A 325 4.20 23.37 -4.37
CA VAL A 325 3.11 22.44 -4.11
C VAL A 325 2.66 22.62 -2.67
N ARG A 326 1.38 22.87 -2.48
CA ARG A 326 0.76 23.03 -1.17
C ARG A 326 -0.17 21.85 -0.91
N MET A 327 -0.08 21.27 0.28
CA MET A 327 -0.95 20.19 0.73
C MET A 327 -2.01 20.74 1.67
N PHE A 328 -3.25 20.32 1.50
CA PHE A 328 -4.37 20.62 2.38
C PHE A 328 -4.85 19.36 3.09
N VAL A 329 -5.11 19.51 4.39
CA VAL A 329 -5.76 18.52 5.25
C VAL A 329 -7.19 19.01 5.48
N PRO A 330 -8.22 18.25 5.07
CA PRO A 330 -9.61 18.58 5.33
C PRO A 330 -9.92 18.83 6.79
#